data_AF-A0A937S284-F1
#
_entry.id   AF-A0A937S284-F1
#
_cell.length_a   1.000
_cell.length_b   1.000
_cell.length_c   1.000
_cell.angle_alpha   90.00
_cell.angle_beta   90.00
_cell.angle_gamma   90.00
#
_symmetry.space_group_name_H-M   'P 1'
#
loop_
_entity.id
_entity.type
_entity.pdbx_description
1 polymer ?
#
loop_
_entity_poly.entity_id
_entity_poly.type
_entity_poly.pdbx_seq_one_letter_code
_entity_poly.pdbx_strand_id
1 'polypeptide(L)' 'MITGTATTQIATVTDFLRQSSLTADEQYAIDHAIGLVALERRWTRQRAALWINKLAFPELY' A
#
# COMPACT_ATOMS: atom_id res chain seq x y z
N MET A 1 21.74 -3.03 27.21
CA MET A 1 21.40 -3.25 25.79
C MET A 1 20.64 -4.56 25.70
N ILE A 2 19.29 -4.55 25.56
CA ILE A 2 18.55 -5.66 24.93
C ILE A 2 17.21 -5.11 24.37
N THR A 3 17.06 -5.24 23.03
CA THR A 3 15.84 -5.45 22.23
C THR A 3 14.62 -4.53 22.35
N GLY A 4 14.39 -3.72 21.30
CA GLY A 4 13.06 -3.49 20.74
C GLY A 4 12.51 -4.79 20.12
N THR A 5 11.28 -4.94 19.63
CA THR A 5 10.19 -4.06 19.19
C THR A 5 9.00 -5.00 19.05
N ALA A 6 7.80 -4.62 19.52
CA ALA A 6 6.57 -5.27 19.08
C ALA A 6 5.39 -4.30 19.21
N THR A 7 5.50 -3.14 18.58
CA THR A 7 4.31 -2.35 18.27
C THR A 7 3.83 -2.82 16.90
N THR A 8 3.00 -3.86 16.89
CA THR A 8 2.22 -4.25 15.71
C THR A 8 1.15 -3.17 15.51
N GLN A 9 1.57 -2.03 14.97
CA GLN A 9 0.66 -1.08 14.35
C GLN A 9 0.03 -1.83 13.19
N ILE A 10 -1.28 -2.02 13.26
CA ILE A 10 -2.09 -2.42 12.12
C ILE A 10 -2.00 -1.24 11.14
N ALA A 11 -0.95 -1.28 10.33
CA ALA A 11 -0.67 -0.37 9.26
C ALA A 11 -1.89 -0.39 8.33
N THR A 12 -2.60 0.72 8.28
CA THR A 12 -3.66 0.90 7.28
C THR A 12 -3.05 0.70 5.90
N VAL A 13 -3.85 0.34 4.90
CA VAL A 13 -3.36 0.08 3.52
C VAL A 13 -2.49 1.25 2.98
N THR A 14 -2.71 2.46 3.50
CA THR A 14 -1.93 3.68 3.27
C THR A 14 -0.52 3.66 3.87
N ASP A 15 -0.33 3.03 5.04
CA ASP A 15 0.94 3.02 5.79
C ASP A 15 2.03 2.17 5.15
N PHE A 16 1.69 1.27 4.22
CA PHE A 16 2.67 0.43 3.51
C PHE A 16 3.37 1.14 2.34
N LEU A 17 2.92 2.33 1.94
CA LEU A 17 3.66 3.21 1.01
C LEU A 17 4.72 4.07 1.73
N ARG A 18 5.26 3.57 2.86
CA ARG A 18 6.04 4.34 3.82
C ARG A 18 7.30 4.95 3.18
N GLN A 19 7.46 6.26 3.40
CA GLN A 19 8.68 7.10 3.35
C GLN A 19 8.95 8.00 2.13
N SER A 20 8.02 8.17 1.19
CA SER A 20 8.10 9.30 0.26
C SER A 20 6.98 10.29 0.56
N SER A 21 7.31 11.57 0.71
CA SER A 21 6.32 12.65 0.77
C SER A 21 5.64 12.74 -0.59
N LEU A 22 4.64 11.87 -0.82
CA LEU A 22 3.92 11.86 -2.08
C LEU A 22 3.21 13.19 -2.26
N THR A 23 3.41 13.81 -3.41
CA THR A 23 2.60 14.93 -3.86
C THR A 23 1.13 14.51 -3.94
N ALA A 24 0.23 15.49 -3.90
CA ALA A 24 -1.20 15.22 -4.06
C ALA A 24 -1.51 14.49 -5.37
N ASP A 25 -0.77 14.81 -6.44
CA ASP A 25 -0.93 14.18 -7.75
C ASP A 25 -0.51 12.71 -7.75
N GLU A 26 0.60 12.37 -7.08
CA GLU A 26 1.04 10.98 -6.92
C GLU A 26 0.04 10.17 -6.09
N GLN A 27 -0.50 10.75 -5.01
CA GLN A 27 -1.56 10.11 -4.21
C GLN A 27 -2.80 9.86 -5.06
N TYR A 28 -3.22 10.83 -5.88
CA TYR A 28 -4.35 10.70 -6.78
C TYR A 28 -4.11 9.60 -7.83
N ALA A 29 -2.92 9.56 -8.43
CA ALA A 29 -2.57 8.54 -9.42
C ALA A 29 -2.61 7.12 -8.82
N ILE A 30 -2.09 6.94 -7.60
CA ILE A 30 -2.11 5.67 -6.88
C ILE A 30 -3.55 5.26 -6.55
N ASP A 31 -4.36 6.17 -6.02
CA ASP A 31 -5.76 5.87 -5.68
C ASP A 31 -6.59 5.52 -6.94
N HIS A 32 -6.35 6.22 -8.04
CA HIS A 32 -6.96 5.93 -9.33
C HIS A 32 -6.57 4.53 -9.84
N ALA A 33 -5.28 4.17 -9.77
CA ALA A 33 -4.80 2.84 -10.17
C ALA A 33 -5.42 1.72 -9.31
N ILE A 34 -5.53 1.92 -7.99
CA ILE A 34 -6.23 0.99 -7.09
C ILE A 34 -7.68 0.80 -7.52
N GLY A 35 -8.38 1.89 -7.84
CA GLY A 35 -9.76 1.87 -8.33
C GLY A 35 -9.91 1.06 -9.62
N LEU A 36 -9.05 1.29 -10.61
CA LEU A 36 -9.07 0.56 -11.88
C LEU A 36 -8.87 -0.93 -11.69
N VAL A 37 -7.85 -1.33 -10.92
CA VAL A 37 -7.56 -2.76 -10.65
C VAL A 37 -8.70 -3.41 -9.87
N ALA A 38 -9.29 -2.70 -8.90
CA ALA A 38 -10.43 -3.19 -8.15
C ALA A 38 -11.64 -3.46 -9.06
N LEU A 39 -11.93 -2.54 -9.99
CA LEU A 39 -13.01 -2.70 -10.97
C LEU A 39 -12.75 -3.85 -11.93
N GLU A 40 -11.58 -3.87 -12.57
CA GLU A 40 -11.20 -4.87 -13.58
C GLU A 40 -11.24 -6.29 -13.00
N ARG A 41 -10.72 -6.46 -11.78
CA ARG A 41 -10.58 -7.78 -11.14
C ARG A 41 -11.74 -8.15 -10.22
N ARG A 42 -12.75 -7.29 -10.10
CA ARG A 42 -13.85 -7.40 -9.12
C ARG A 42 -13.33 -7.63 -7.69
N TRP A 43 -12.29 -6.91 -7.33
CA TRP A 43 -11.66 -6.98 -6.01
C TRP A 43 -12.12 -5.83 -5.12
N THR A 44 -11.96 -6.00 -3.81
CA THR A 44 -12.02 -4.85 -2.90
C THR A 44 -10.83 -3.93 -3.17
N ARG A 45 -10.99 -2.62 -2.94
CA ARG A 45 -9.88 -1.65 -3.07
C ARG A 45 -8.67 -2.05 -2.23
N GLN A 46 -8.90 -2.61 -1.04
CA GLN A 46 -7.84 -3.11 -0.14
C GLN A 46 -7.03 -4.25 -0.79
N ARG A 47 -7.70 -5.21 -1.44
CA ARG A 47 -7.02 -6.32 -2.12
C ARG A 47 -6.26 -5.85 -3.36
N ALA A 48 -6.81 -4.91 -4.11
CA ALA A 48 -6.14 -4.28 -5.25
C ALA A 48 -4.87 -3.52 -4.80
N ALA A 49 -4.97 -2.72 -3.74
CA ALA A 49 -3.83 -1.99 -3.17
C ALA A 49 -2.74 -2.94 -2.68
N LEU A 50 -3.10 -4.03 -1.97
CA LEU A 50 -2.12 -5.04 -1.56
C LEU A 50 -1.40 -5.67 -2.76
N TRP A 51 -2.13 -5.95 -3.85
CA TRP A 51 -1.54 -6.50 -5.06
C TRP A 51 -0.62 -5.51 -5.76
N ILE A 52 -1.00 -4.24 -5.87
CA ILE A 52 -0.16 -3.17 -6.42
C ILE A 52 1.13 -3.03 -5.58
N ASN A 53 1.02 -3.04 -4.25
CA ASN A 53 2.17 -2.98 -3.36
C ASN A 53 3.10 -4.18 -3.56
N LYS A 54 2.56 -5.40 -3.72
CA LYS A 54 3.36 -6.60 -4.03
C LYS A 54 4.11 -6.52 -5.36
N LEU A 55 3.53 -5.85 -6.35
CA LEU A 55 4.20 -5.65 -7.64
C LEU A 55 5.29 -4.58 -7.55
N ALA A 56 5.04 -3.49 -6.81
CA ALA A 56 5.98 -2.40 -6.67
C ALA A 56 7.19 -2.76 -5.79
N PHE A 57 6.97 -3.62 -4.78
CA PHE A 57 7.97 -4.00 -3.78
C PHE A 57 8.01 -5.51 -3.57
N PRO A 58 8.42 -6.31 -4.58
CA PRO A 58 8.42 -7.77 -4.51
C PRO A 58 9.34 -8.31 -3.40
N GLU A 59 10.38 -7.59 -3.01
CA GLU A 59 11.32 -7.95 -1.95
C GLU A 59 10.74 -7.89 -0.53
N LEU A 60 9.58 -7.25 -0.35
CA LEU A 60 8.92 -7.09 0.95
C LEU A 60 7.92 -8.22 1.29
N TYR A 61 7.77 -9.22 0.41
CA TYR A 61 6.75 -10.28 0.50
C TYR A 61 7.32 -11.68 0.20
#